data_AF-A0A534WLD9-F1
#
_entry.id   AF-A0A534WLD9-F1
#
_cell.length_a   1.000
_cell.length_b   1.000
_cell.length_c   1.000
_cell.angle_alpha   90.00
_cell.angle_beta   90.00
_cell.angle_gamma   90.00
#
_symmetry.space_group_name_H-M   'P 1'
#
loop_
_entity.id
_entity.type
_entity.pdbx_description
1 polymer ?
#
loop_
_entity_poly.entity_id
_entity_poly.type
_entity_poly.pdbx_seq_one_letter_code
_entity_poly.pdbx_strand_id
1 'polypeptide(L)' 'MIWAVPIAALLAVLPWVLEPYRTIQMAYGLIFAIAGLGFNILLGYTGLLSFGHSAYFGVGAYAV' A
#
# COMPACT_ATOMS: atom_id res chain seq x y z
N MET A 1 -5.85 11.51 -16.32
CA MET A 1 -7.18 10.88 -16.09
C MET A 1 -7.48 9.74 -17.05
N ILE A 2 -7.12 9.83 -18.34
CA ILE A 2 -7.38 8.76 -19.34
C ILE A 2 -6.92 7.36 -18.91
N TRP A 3 -5.79 7.26 -18.20
CA TRP A 3 -5.22 5.99 -17.73
C TRP A 3 -5.79 5.49 -16.41
N ALA A 4 -6.39 6.36 -15.60
CA ALA A 4 -6.91 5.97 -14.29
C ALA A 4 -8.13 5.04 -14.43
N VAL A 5 -8.99 5.33 -15.41
CA VAL A 5 -10.21 4.56 -15.69
C VAL A 5 -9.92 3.11 -16.10
N PRO A 6 -9.07 2.82 -17.10
CA PRO A 6 -8.76 1.43 -17.46
C PRO A 6 -8.01 0.67 -16.36
N ILE A 7 -7.14 1.34 -15.59
CA ILE A 7 -6.43 0.72 -14.47
C ILE A 7 -7.40 0.35 -13.35
N ALA A 8 -8.33 1.23 -12.99
CA ALA A 8 -9.35 0.95 -11.98
C ALA A 8 -10.26 -0.20 -12.41
N ALA A 9 -10.67 -0.23 -13.68
CA ALA A 9 -11.48 -1.33 -14.23
C ALA A 9 -10.72 -2.67 -14.17
N LEU A 10 -9.43 -2.68 -14.53
CA LEU A 10 -8.60 -3.88 -14.47
C LEU A 10 -8.46 -4.40 -13.02
N LEU A 11 -8.19 -3.51 -12.06
CA LEU A 11 -8.06 -3.86 -10.64
C LEU A 11 -9.38 -4.38 -10.06
N ALA A 12 -10.51 -3.84 -10.50
CA ALA A 12 -11.83 -4.33 -10.09
C ALA A 12 -12.08 -5.75 -10.57
N VAL A 13 -11.69 -6.11 -11.80
CA VAL A 13 -11.93 -7.47 -12.35
C VAL A 13 -10.96 -8.52 -11.77
N LEU A 14 -9.79 -8.09 -11.30
CA LEU A 14 -8.73 -8.95 -10.78
C LEU A 14 -9.15 -10.02 -9.73
N PRO A 15 -9.96 -9.73 -8.69
CA PRO A 15 -10.39 -10.73 -7.70
C PRO A 15 -11.23 -11.87 -8.27
N TRP A 16 -11.88 -11.68 -9.43
CA TRP A 16 -12.66 -12.74 -10.09
C TRP A 16 -11.81 -13.67 -10.95
N VAL A 17 -10.59 -13.25 -11.31
CA VAL A 17 -9.68 -14.00 -12.18
C VAL A 17 -8.59 -14.72 -11.36
N LEU A 18 -8.17 -14.14 -10.24
CA LEU A 18 -7.10 -14.67 -9.39
C LEU A 18 -7.62 -15.56 -8.27
N GLU A 19 -6.80 -16.54 -7.89
CA GLU A 19 -7.04 -17.33 -6.66
C GLU A 19 -7.04 -16.42 -5.42
N PRO A 20 -7.84 -16.74 -4.37
CA PRO A 20 -7.99 -15.90 -3.19
C PRO A 20 -6.66 -15.52 -2.52
N TYR A 21 -5.72 -16.47 -2.47
CA TYR A 21 -4.39 -16.24 -1.92
C TYR A 21 -3.61 -15.16 -2.68
N ARG A 22 -3.61 -15.22 -4.01
CA ARG A 22 -2.92 -14.24 -4.87
C ARG A 22 -3.62 -12.87 -4.82
N THR A 23 -4.94 -12.86 -4.73
CA THR A 23 -5.72 -11.62 -4.53
C THR A 23 -5.33 -10.92 -3.23
N ILE A 24 -5.19 -11.67 -2.13
CA ILE A 24 -4.75 -11.13 -0.84
C ILE A 24 -3.31 -10.60 -0.90
N GLN A 25 -2.40 -11.33 -1.55
CA GLN A 25 -1.01 -10.87 -1.74
C GLN A 25 -0.95 -9.56 -2.53
N MET A 26 -1.72 -9.45 -3.62
CA MET A 26 -1.81 -8.22 -4.42
C MET A 26 -2.40 -7.07 -3.61
N ALA A 27 -3.41 -7.32 -2.79
CA ALA A 27 -3.98 -6.31 -1.90
C ALA A 27 -2.95 -5.79 -0.91
N TYR A 28 -2.19 -6.66 -0.24
CA TYR A 28 -1.10 -6.24 0.64
C TYR A 28 -0.02 -5.45 -0.11
N GLY A 29 0.36 -5.90 -1.32
CA GLY A 29 1.31 -5.17 -2.17
C GLY A 29 0.84 -3.75 -2.49
N LEU A 30 -0.44 -3.58 -2.86
CA LEU A 30 -1.03 -2.26 -3.14
C LEU A 30 -1.07 -1.37 -1.88
N ILE A 31 -1.39 -1.95 -0.71
CA ILE A 31 -1.35 -1.22 0.56
C ILE A 31 0.06 -0.70 0.85
N PHE A 32 1.09 -1.53 0.69
CA PHE A 32 2.48 -1.12 0.87
C PHE A 32 2.93 -0.10 -0.20
N ALA A 33 2.46 -0.21 -1.43
CA ALA A 33 2.73 0.77 -2.48
C ALA A 33 2.15 2.14 -2.13
N ILE A 34 0.92 2.21 -1.62
CA ILE A 34 0.30 3.46 -1.15
C ILE A 34 1.11 4.04 0.02
N ALA A 35 1.47 3.20 1.00
CA ALA A 35 2.31 3.63 2.12
C ALA A 35 3.67 4.19 1.64
N GLY A 36 4.31 3.53 0.67
CA GLY A 36 5.57 3.97 0.08
C GLY A 36 5.45 5.27 -0.71
N LEU A 37 4.35 5.49 -1.43
CA LEU A 37 4.08 6.76 -2.12
C LEU A 37 3.89 7.91 -1.12
N GLY A 38 3.12 7.68 -0.05
CA GLY A 38 2.97 8.64 1.04
C GLY A 38 4.31 8.99 1.68
N PHE A 39 5.15 7.97 1.94
CA PHE A 39 6.50 8.14 2.44
C PHE A 39 7.37 8.97 1.48
N ASN A 40 7.35 8.67 0.18
CA ASN A 40 8.10 9.41 -0.83
C ASN A 40 7.69 10.89 -0.89
N ILE A 41 6.40 11.20 -0.72
CA ILE A 41 5.91 12.58 -0.70
C ILE A 41 6.40 13.31 0.55
N LEU A 42 6.25 12.71 1.73
CA LEU A 42 6.67 13.32 2.99
C LEU A 42 8.18 13.52 3.03
N LEU A 43 8.96 12.46 2.78
CA LEU A 43 10.42 12.55 2.77
C LEU A 43 10.94 13.44 1.63
N GLY A 44 10.40 13.28 0.42
CA GLY A 44 10.89 13.97 -0.77
C GLY A 44 10.60 15.46 -0.79
N TYR A 45 9.44 15.91 -0.29
CA TYR A 45 9.06 17.33 -0.32
C TYR A 45 9.26 18.06 1.01
N THR A 46 9.15 17.38 2.14
CA THR A 46 9.26 18.02 3.46
C THR A 46 10.54 17.67 4.20
N GLY A 47 11.26 16.63 3.77
CA GLY A 47 12.44 16.13 4.48
C GLY A 47 12.13 15.47 5.83
N LEU A 48 10.85 15.38 6.21
CA LEU A 48 10.42 14.86 7.50
C LEU A 48 10.26 13.34 7.44
N LEU A 49 11.18 12.64 8.09
CA LEU A 49 11.14 11.20 8.29
C LEU A 49 10.43 10.86 9.60
N SER A 50 9.11 10.68 9.57
CA SER A 50 8.33 10.31 10.77
C SER A 50 7.93 8.84 10.73
N PHE A 51 8.71 7.99 11.40
CA PHE A 51 8.36 6.58 11.65
C PHE A 51 7.67 6.36 13.00
N GLY A 52 7.52 7.38 13.84
CA GLY A 52 7.14 7.22 15.25
C GLY A 52 5.87 6.40 15.46
N HIS A 53 4.77 6.79 14.81
CA HIS A 53 3.49 6.08 14.95
C HIS A 53 3.55 4.64 14.39
N SER A 54 4.18 4.46 13.23
CA SER A 54 4.33 3.16 12.57
C SER A 54 5.22 2.20 13.36
N ALA A 55 6.28 2.72 13.99
CA ALA A 55 7.21 1.97 14.82
C ALA A 55 6.54 1.50 16.12
N TYR A 56 5.77 2.36 16.80
CA TYR A 56 5.00 1.95 17.98
C TYR A 56 3.97 0.87 17.66
N PHE A 57 3.28 0.98 16.52
CA PHE A 57 2.33 -0.04 16.08
C PHE A 57 3.02 -1.38 15.80
N GLY A 58 4.17 -1.36 15.12
CA GLY A 58 4.96 -2.57 14.85
C GLY A 58 5.51 -3.22 16.12
N VAL A 59 6.05 -2.44 17.05
CA VAL A 59 6.53 -2.94 18.35
C VAL A 59 5.38 -3.59 19.13
N GLY A 60 4.20 -2.96 19.18
CA GLY A 60 3.03 -3.55 19.85
C GLY A 60 2.53 -4.86 19.24
N ALA A 61 2.79 -5.10 17.96
CA ALA A 61 2.38 -6.34 17.26
C ALA A 61 3.38 -7.49 17.39
N TYR A 62 4.68 -7.21 17.59
CA TYR A 62 5.75 -8.22 17.46
C TYR A 62 6.71 -8.31 18.66
N ALA A 63 6.62 -7.45 19.68
CA ALA A 63 7.56 -7.43 20.81
C ALA A 63 7.15 -8.31 22.01
N VAL A 64 6.31 -9.33 21.80
CA VAL A 64 6.02 -10.36 22.82
C VAL A 64 7.16 -11.37 22.89
#